data_AF-A0A7S2WA75-F1
#
_entry.id   AF-A0A7S2WA75-F1
#
_cell.length_a   1.000
_cell.length_b   1.000
_cell.length_c   1.000
_cell.angle_alpha   90.00
_cell.angle_beta   90.00
_cell.angle_gamma   90.00
#
_symmetry.space_group_name_H-M   'P 1'
#
loop_
_entity.id
_entity.type
_entity.pdbx_description
1 polymer ?
#
loop_
_entity_poly.entity_id
_entity_poly.type
_entity_poly.pdbx_seq_one_letter_code
_entity_poly.pdbx_strand_id
1 'polypeptide(L)'
;MSGEIMGSKLKTELSKFMSDMKRTVATQKAKNGVSLDEGKKFMSYEVYTKLCELIYKEEGDDYAFANTFLTLEWNLLARSENCLSMNVSHIQWANDSLILYFGKTKGGQLRDKGGDQWHVYANPKNPALCIVLVLSK
;
A
#
# COMPACT_ATOMS: atom_id res chain seq x y z
N MET A 1 -35.62 -31.61 15.26
CA MET A 1 -35.51 -30.39 16.08
C MET A 1 -34.38 -30.39 17.11
N SER A 2 -33.79 -31.54 17.52
CA SER A 2 -32.70 -31.55 18.52
C SER A 2 -31.30 -31.18 17.96
N GLY A 3 -31.05 -31.44 16.67
CA GLY A 3 -29.74 -31.19 16.02
C GLY A 3 -29.39 -29.71 15.78
N GLU A 4 -30.38 -28.86 15.48
CA GLU A 4 -30.16 -27.41 15.26
C GLU A 4 -29.80 -26.68 16.57
N ILE A 5 -30.33 -27.14 17.71
CA ILE A 5 -30.08 -26.57 19.04
C ILE A 5 -28.65 -26.90 19.50
N MET A 6 -28.12 -28.07 19.15
CA MET A 6 -26.75 -28.48 19.50
C MET A 6 -25.70 -27.63 18.76
N GLY A 7 -25.94 -27.33 17.47
CA GLY A 7 -25.05 -26.50 16.65
C GLY A 7 -25.04 -25.03 17.06
N SER A 8 -26.18 -24.47 17.49
CA SER A 8 -26.26 -23.08 17.96
C SER A 8 -25.56 -22.88 19.30
N LYS A 9 -25.64 -23.88 20.19
CA LYS A 9 -24.92 -23.88 21.48
C LYS A 9 -23.40 -23.91 21.26
N LEU A 10 -22.92 -24.79 20.39
CA LEU A 10 -21.49 -24.87 20.05
C LEU A 10 -20.96 -23.56 19.45
N LYS A 11 -21.73 -22.92 18.55
CA LYS A 11 -21.37 -21.63 17.96
C LYS A 11 -21.23 -20.52 19.01
N THR A 12 -22.11 -20.52 20.00
CA THR A 12 -22.09 -19.55 21.10
C THR A 12 -20.88 -19.75 22.00
N GLU A 13 -20.58 -20.99 22.37
CA GLU A 13 -19.39 -21.33 23.15
C GLU A 13 -18.09 -20.97 22.41
N LEU A 14 -18.02 -21.22 21.10
CA LEU A 14 -16.86 -20.86 20.28
C LEU A 14 -16.65 -19.34 20.24
N SER A 15 -17.74 -18.57 20.09
CA SER A 15 -17.70 -17.11 20.08
C SER A 15 -17.23 -16.55 21.44
N LYS A 16 -17.71 -17.16 22.52
CA LYS A 16 -17.30 -16.81 23.89
C LYS A 16 -15.82 -17.12 24.12
N PHE A 17 -15.38 -18.31 23.74
CA PHE A 17 -13.97 -18.72 23.82
C PHE A 17 -13.05 -17.76 23.04
N MET A 18 -13.41 -17.38 21.81
CA MET A 18 -12.64 -16.40 21.04
C MET A 18 -12.58 -15.02 21.72
N SER A 19 -13.66 -14.61 22.38
CA SER A 19 -13.72 -13.33 23.11
C SER A 19 -12.82 -13.35 24.36
N ASP A 20 -12.83 -14.46 25.10
CA ASP A 20 -12.01 -14.65 26.30
C ASP A 20 -10.52 -14.75 25.95
N MET A 21 -10.21 -15.38 24.81
CA MET A 21 -8.85 -15.44 24.28
C MET A 21 -8.31 -14.04 23.94
N LYS A 22 -9.12 -13.19 23.27
CA LYS A 22 -8.75 -11.79 22.99
C LYS A 22 -8.48 -11.00 24.26
N ARG A 23 -9.32 -11.16 25.30
CA ARG A 23 -9.13 -10.52 26.61
C ARG A 23 -7.85 -10.98 27.31
N THR A 24 -7.54 -12.27 27.23
CA THR A 24 -6.32 -12.84 27.81
C THR A 24 -5.08 -12.27 27.16
N VAL A 25 -5.06 -12.19 25.82
CA VAL A 25 -3.97 -11.57 25.05
C VAL A 25 -3.81 -10.08 25.39
N ALA A 26 -4.91 -9.32 25.45
CA ALA A 26 -4.87 -7.90 25.84
C ALA A 26 -4.30 -7.69 27.25
N THR A 27 -4.69 -8.55 28.20
CA THR A 27 -4.19 -8.51 29.59
C THR A 27 -2.70 -8.83 29.67
N GLN A 28 -2.22 -9.79 28.89
CA GLN A 28 -0.79 -10.11 28.79
C GLN A 28 0.01 -8.96 28.17
N LYS A 29 -0.52 -8.31 27.12
CA LYS A 29 0.13 -7.12 26.51
C LYS A 29 0.25 -5.96 27.49
N ALA A 30 -0.81 -5.68 28.24
CA ALA A 30 -0.82 -4.64 29.27
C ALA A 30 0.19 -4.92 30.40
N LYS A 31 0.29 -6.16 30.87
CA LYS A 31 1.27 -6.55 31.92
C LYS A 31 2.71 -6.51 31.44
N ASN A 32 2.96 -6.87 30.19
CA ASN A 32 4.30 -6.99 29.63
C ASN A 32 4.81 -5.68 28.98
N GLY A 33 4.04 -4.59 29.07
CA GLY A 33 4.41 -3.31 28.44
C GLY A 33 4.50 -3.36 26.90
N VAL A 34 3.86 -4.36 26.28
CA VAL A 34 3.86 -4.53 24.83
C VAL A 34 2.90 -3.51 24.22
N SER A 35 3.28 -2.92 23.08
CA SER A 35 2.45 -1.98 22.33
C SER A 35 0.99 -2.49 22.24
N LEU A 36 0.07 -1.68 22.76
CA LEU A 36 -1.38 -1.91 22.69
C LEU A 36 -1.92 -1.60 21.29
N ASP A 37 -1.13 -0.92 20.47
CA ASP A 37 -1.44 -0.63 19.08
C ASP A 37 -1.24 -1.90 18.25
N GLU A 38 -2.35 -2.54 17.89
CA GLU A 38 -2.38 -3.75 17.07
C GLU A 38 -2.65 -3.38 15.61
N GLY A 39 -1.64 -3.53 14.74
CA GLY A 39 -1.81 -3.30 13.31
C GLY A 39 -0.52 -2.84 12.62
N LYS A 40 -0.60 -2.63 11.31
CA LYS A 40 0.46 -1.94 10.56
C LYS A 40 0.31 -0.45 10.80
N LYS A 41 1.30 0.18 11.43
CA LYS A 41 1.35 1.65 11.52
C LYS A 41 1.54 2.23 10.11
N PHE A 42 0.94 3.39 9.87
CA PHE A 42 1.20 4.12 8.64
C PHE A 42 2.68 4.51 8.57
N MET A 43 3.24 4.52 7.37
CA MET A 43 4.58 5.04 7.13
C MET A 43 4.50 6.56 7.16
N SER A 44 5.26 7.21 8.04
CA SER A 44 5.33 8.67 8.04
C SER A 44 6.13 9.16 6.83
N TYR A 45 5.93 10.43 6.47
CA TYR A 45 6.65 11.06 5.36
C TYR A 45 8.16 11.08 5.59
N GLU A 46 8.62 11.23 6.83
CA GLU A 46 10.04 11.21 7.19
C GLU A 46 10.66 9.83 6.94
N VAL A 47 9.94 8.75 7.28
CA VAL A 47 10.39 7.37 7.03
C VAL A 47 10.44 7.10 5.53
N TYR A 48 9.38 7.46 4.80
CA TYR A 48 9.35 7.36 3.34
C TYR A 48 10.54 8.09 2.70
N THR A 49 10.74 9.36 3.08
CA THR A 49 11.84 10.19 2.58
C THR A 49 13.18 9.53 2.85
N LYS A 50 13.40 9.07 4.08
CA LYS A 50 14.66 8.45 4.45
C LYS A 50 14.92 7.16 3.68
N LEU A 51 13.88 6.35 3.46
CA LEU A 51 13.99 5.09 2.74
C LEU A 51 14.33 5.33 1.26
N CYS A 52 13.63 6.24 0.59
CA CYS A 52 13.96 6.65 -0.78
C CYS A 52 15.38 7.18 -0.89
N GLU A 53 15.84 8.02 0.04
CA GLU A 53 17.22 8.53 0.05
C GLU A 53 18.28 7.44 0.23
N LEU A 54 18.01 6.42 1.03
CA LEU A 54 18.92 5.29 1.21
C LEU A 54 18.99 4.44 -0.06
N ILE A 55 17.83 4.07 -0.62
CA ILE A 55 17.77 3.30 -1.86
C ILE A 55 18.40 4.08 -3.02
N TYR A 56 18.16 5.38 -3.11
CA TYR A 56 18.68 6.23 -4.17
C TYR A 56 20.21 6.37 -4.16
N LYS A 57 20.89 6.08 -3.04
CA LYS A 57 22.37 6.12 -2.97
C LYS A 57 23.02 4.87 -3.53
N GLU A 58 22.31 3.75 -3.54
CA GLU A 58 22.82 2.50 -4.06
C GLU A 58 22.71 2.45 -5.60
N GLU A 59 23.53 1.59 -6.20
CA GLU A 59 23.54 1.29 -7.63
C GLU A 59 23.01 -0.13 -7.88
N GLY A 60 22.36 -0.33 -9.01
CA GLY A 60 21.81 -1.62 -9.43
C GLY A 60 20.31 -1.58 -9.70
N ASP A 61 19.87 -2.48 -10.59
CA ASP A 61 18.51 -2.51 -11.12
C ASP A 61 17.45 -2.75 -10.03
N ASP A 62 17.78 -3.54 -9.00
CA ASP A 62 16.88 -3.82 -7.88
C ASP A 62 16.58 -2.56 -7.07
N TYR A 63 17.59 -1.70 -6.86
CA TYR A 63 17.42 -0.44 -6.13
C TYR A 63 16.68 0.60 -6.99
N ALA A 64 16.98 0.66 -8.29
CA ALA A 64 16.24 1.52 -9.22
C ALA A 64 14.76 1.13 -9.27
N PHE A 65 14.46 -0.17 -9.34
CA PHE A 65 13.10 -0.69 -9.27
C PHE A 65 12.43 -0.36 -7.94
N ALA A 66 13.08 -0.67 -6.81
CA ALA A 66 12.52 -0.44 -5.47
C ALA A 66 12.19 1.04 -5.23
N ASN A 67 13.09 1.95 -5.64
CA ASN A 67 12.85 3.38 -5.48
C ASN A 67 11.71 3.88 -6.37
N THR A 68 11.70 3.44 -7.63
CA THR A 68 10.63 3.78 -8.58
C THR A 68 9.28 3.29 -8.08
N PHE A 69 9.22 2.02 -7.65
CA PHE A 69 8.01 1.39 -7.18
C PHE A 69 7.45 2.08 -5.94
N LEU A 70 8.29 2.36 -4.95
CA LEU A 70 7.86 3.05 -3.73
C LEU A 70 7.41 4.49 -4.01
N THR A 71 8.15 5.21 -4.88
CA THR A 71 7.80 6.57 -5.26
C THR A 71 6.47 6.61 -6.02
N LEU A 72 6.20 5.62 -6.88
CA LEU A 72 4.92 5.45 -7.58
C LEU A 72 3.77 5.18 -6.61
N GLU A 73 3.93 4.21 -5.69
CA GLU A 73 2.90 3.90 -4.69
C GLU A 73 2.55 5.14 -3.85
N TRP A 74 3.56 5.91 -3.43
CA TRP A 74 3.36 7.11 -2.63
C TRP A 74 2.65 8.23 -3.40
N ASN A 75 3.07 8.53 -4.63
CA ASN A 75 2.49 9.61 -5.43
C ASN A 75 1.07 9.29 -5.93
N LEU A 76 0.83 8.02 -6.28
CA LEU A 76 -0.46 7.59 -6.82
C LEU A 76 -1.45 7.15 -5.75
N LEU A 77 -1.00 7.00 -4.49
CA LEU A 77 -1.77 6.40 -3.40
C LEU A 77 -2.41 5.06 -3.83
N ALA A 78 -1.72 4.35 -4.70
CA ALA A 78 -2.22 3.17 -5.39
C ALA A 78 -1.79 1.90 -4.65
N ARG A 79 -2.50 0.79 -4.92
CA ARG A 79 -2.08 -0.53 -4.43
C ARG A 79 -0.91 -1.05 -5.25
N SER A 80 -0.09 -1.87 -4.63
CA SER A 80 1.03 -2.55 -5.29
C SER A 80 0.66 -3.24 -6.61
N GLU A 81 -0.48 -3.92 -6.65
CA GLU A 81 -1.02 -4.58 -7.86
C GLU A 81 -1.26 -3.59 -9.01
N ASN A 82 -1.75 -2.39 -8.71
CA ASN A 82 -1.97 -1.33 -9.69
C ASN A 82 -0.64 -0.78 -10.22
N CYS A 83 0.34 -0.57 -9.34
CA CYS A 83 1.67 -0.12 -9.74
C CYS A 83 2.41 -1.19 -10.58
N LEU A 84 2.30 -2.48 -10.22
CA LEU A 84 2.92 -3.59 -10.95
C LEU A 84 2.30 -3.86 -12.32
N SER A 85 0.98 -3.66 -12.46
CA SER A 85 0.26 -3.89 -13.73
C SER A 85 0.37 -2.72 -14.71
N MET A 86 1.03 -1.63 -14.31
CA MET A 86 1.23 -0.46 -15.14
C MET A 86 2.28 -0.72 -16.22
N ASN A 87 1.93 -0.43 -17.47
CA ASN A 87 2.85 -0.53 -18.59
C ASN A 87 3.41 0.85 -18.95
N VAL A 88 4.62 0.91 -19.51
CA VAL A 88 5.22 2.17 -20.00
C VAL A 88 4.34 2.85 -21.05
N SER A 89 3.59 2.10 -21.86
CA SER A 89 2.61 2.64 -22.82
C SER A 89 1.43 3.38 -22.16
N HIS A 90 1.26 3.25 -20.85
CA HIS A 90 0.27 3.97 -20.05
C HIS A 90 0.85 5.22 -19.38
N ILE A 91 2.01 5.69 -19.81
CA ILE A 91 2.66 6.90 -19.31
C ILE A 91 2.68 7.92 -20.45
N GLN A 92 2.19 9.13 -20.19
CA GLN A 92 2.15 10.21 -21.15
C GLN A 92 2.65 11.51 -20.52
N TRP A 93 3.41 12.30 -21.27
CA TRP A 93 3.74 13.66 -20.89
C TRP A 93 2.67 14.64 -21.37
N ALA A 94 2.24 15.52 -20.46
CA ALA A 94 1.36 16.63 -20.80
C ALA A 94 1.78 17.88 -20.00
N ASN A 95 2.26 18.89 -20.73
CA ASN A 95 2.82 20.11 -20.18
C ASN A 95 3.93 19.82 -19.16
N ASP A 96 3.73 20.21 -17.90
CA ASP A 96 4.63 20.02 -16.76
C ASP A 96 4.32 18.78 -15.93
N SER A 97 3.33 17.98 -16.34
CA SER A 97 2.87 16.79 -15.63
C SER A 97 3.18 15.50 -16.39
N LEU A 98 3.53 14.47 -15.63
CA LEU A 98 3.54 13.10 -16.10
C LEU A 98 2.16 12.49 -15.77
N ILE A 99 1.45 12.04 -16.80
CA ILE A 99 0.13 11.42 -16.68
C ILE A 99 0.28 9.90 -16.71
N LEU A 100 -0.25 9.23 -15.69
CA LEU A 100 -0.30 7.77 -15.61
C LEU A 100 -1.74 7.27 -15.70
N TYR A 101 -1.93 6.16 -16.43
CA TYR A 101 -3.23 5.53 -16.65
C TYR A 101 -3.28 4.12 -16.06
N PHE A 102 -4.32 3.81 -15.27
CA PHE A 102 -4.56 2.44 -14.81
C PHE A 102 -5.39 1.65 -15.83
N GLY A 103 -4.85 0.53 -16.31
CA GLY A 103 -5.50 -0.35 -17.29
C GLY A 103 -6.80 -0.97 -16.78
N LYS A 104 -6.83 -1.38 -15.51
CA LYS A 104 -7.99 -1.99 -14.85
C LYS A 104 -8.18 -1.37 -13.47
N THR A 105 -9.41 -1.02 -13.13
CA THR A 105 -9.79 -0.64 -11.76
C THR A 105 -10.90 -1.55 -11.27
N LYS A 106 -11.01 -1.72 -9.95
CA LYS A 106 -11.99 -2.63 -9.32
C LYS A 106 -13.44 -2.30 -9.69
N GLY A 107 -13.74 -1.06 -10.10
CA GLY A 107 -15.07 -0.58 -10.47
C GLY A 107 -15.38 -0.55 -11.96
N GLY A 108 -14.42 -0.86 -12.85
CA GLY A 108 -14.61 -0.76 -14.31
C GLY A 108 -13.77 -1.78 -15.06
N GLN A 109 -14.37 -2.92 -15.40
CA GLN A 109 -13.72 -3.98 -16.18
C GLN A 109 -13.80 -3.76 -17.70
N LEU A 110 -14.75 -2.94 -18.17
CA LEU A 110 -14.81 -2.43 -19.55
C LEU A 110 -14.56 -0.92 -19.53
N ARG A 111 -13.34 -0.50 -19.89
CA ARG A 111 -13.06 0.92 -20.13
C ARG A 111 -13.49 1.27 -21.54
N ASP A 112 -14.69 1.82 -21.67
CA ASP A 112 -15.05 2.62 -22.84
C ASP A 112 -14.76 4.09 -22.48
N LYS A 113 -13.62 4.59 -22.97
CA LYS A 113 -13.12 5.98 -22.91
C LYS A 113 -12.70 6.53 -21.53
N GLY A 114 -11.39 6.77 -21.37
CA GLY A 114 -10.81 7.62 -20.33
C GLY A 114 -10.76 7.00 -18.93
N GLY A 115 -9.77 6.15 -18.65
CA GLY A 115 -9.52 5.71 -17.28
C GLY A 115 -9.06 6.87 -16.39
N ASP A 116 -9.19 6.71 -15.07
CA ASP A 116 -8.69 7.70 -14.10
C ASP A 116 -7.24 8.08 -14.44
N GLN A 117 -7.04 9.37 -14.73
CA GLN A 117 -5.75 9.96 -15.03
C GLN A 117 -5.10 10.44 -13.74
N TRP A 118 -3.84 10.07 -13.55
CA TRP A 118 -3.07 10.50 -12.40
C TRP A 118 -1.95 11.41 -12.85
N HIS A 119 -2.04 12.67 -12.46
CA HIS A 119 -1.00 13.65 -12.73
C HIS A 119 0.01 13.63 -11.60
N VAL A 120 1.26 13.35 -11.94
CA VAL A 120 2.40 13.45 -11.02
C VAL A 120 3.40 14.45 -11.56
N TYR A 121 4.10 15.10 -10.64
CA TYR A 121 4.98 16.23 -10.95
C TYR A 121 6.41 15.93 -10.52
N ALA A 122 7.37 16.53 -11.22
CA ALA A 122 8.75 16.48 -10.81
C ALA A 122 8.94 17.18 -9.46
N ASN A 123 9.80 16.61 -8.61
CA ASN A 123 10.23 17.25 -7.36
C ASN A 123 11.70 17.69 -7.51
N PRO A 124 11.98 18.96 -7.86
CA PRO A 124 13.35 19.43 -8.03
C PRO A 124 14.12 19.58 -6.70
N LYS A 125 13.44 19.57 -5.54
CA LYS A 125 14.07 19.79 -4.23
C LYS A 125 14.71 18.53 -3.67
N ASN A 126 14.15 17.36 -3.96
CA ASN A 126 14.69 16.09 -3.52
C ASN A 126 14.69 15.08 -4.69
N PRO A 127 15.86 14.86 -5.33
CA PRO A 127 16.04 13.90 -6.42
C PRO A 127 15.54 12.48 -6.09
N ALA A 128 15.71 12.02 -4.85
CA ALA A 128 15.32 10.68 -4.43
C ALA A 128 13.80 10.49 -4.41
N LEU A 129 13.04 11.58 -4.29
CA LEU A 129 11.56 11.60 -4.29
C LEU A 129 10.97 12.02 -5.63
N CYS A 130 11.81 12.41 -6.59
CA CYS A 130 11.37 12.94 -7.86
C CYS A 130 10.96 11.78 -8.76
N ILE A 131 9.65 11.59 -8.96
CA ILE A 131 9.11 10.50 -9.77
C ILE A 131 9.72 10.42 -11.17
N VAL A 132 9.93 11.57 -11.80
CA VAL A 132 10.51 11.68 -13.13
C VAL A 132 11.95 11.17 -13.16
N LEU A 133 12.74 11.52 -12.14
CA LEU A 133 14.14 11.17 -12.08
C LEU A 133 14.33 9.69 -11.74
N VAL A 134 13.56 9.16 -10.79
CA VAL A 134 13.67 7.76 -10.39
C VAL A 134 13.25 6.80 -11.52
N LEU A 135 12.28 7.20 -12.35
CA LEU A 135 11.89 6.46 -13.57
C LEU A 135 12.99 6.41 -14.64
N SER A 136 13.93 7.37 -14.62
CA SER A 136 15.01 7.49 -15.61
C SER A 136 16.36 6.94 -15.13
N LYS A 137 16.44 6.50 -13.88
CA LYS A 137 17.68 6.14 -13.20
C LYS A 137 18.18 4.77 -13.64
#